data_AF-A0A2R7YW47-F1
#
_entry.id   AF-A0A2R7YW47-F1
#
_cell.length_a   1.000
_cell.length_b   1.000
_cell.length_c   1.000
_cell.angle_alpha   90.00
_cell.angle_beta   90.00
_cell.angle_gamma   90.00
#
_symmetry.space_group_name_H-M   'P 1'
#
loop_
_entity.id
_entity.type
_entity.pdbx_description
1 polymer ?
#
loop_
_entity_poly.entity_id
_entity_poly.type
_entity_poly.pdbx_seq_one_letter_code
_entity_poly.pdbx_strand_id
1 'polypeptide(L)' 'MTTRDPASHLVHDELAPASELAADCRATGLNLRLERVARAAASTPPSIRYEDFPTDRPKREITISEAATRLANALHLHLD' A
#
# COMPACT_ATOMS: atom_id res chain seq x y z
N MET A 1 -14.29 48.94 -14.66
CA MET A 1 -14.34 47.65 -13.95
C MET A 1 -13.20 46.80 -14.46
N THR A 2 -12.07 46.77 -13.75
CA THR A 2 -10.95 45.90 -14.07
C THR A 2 -11.18 44.56 -13.38
N THR A 3 -11.51 43.52 -14.14
CA THR A 3 -11.52 42.13 -13.67
C THR A 3 -10.09 41.73 -13.36
N ARG A 4 -9.78 41.58 -12.06
CA ARG A 4 -8.46 41.10 -11.64
C ARG A 4 -8.43 39.58 -11.84
N ASP A 5 -7.54 39.13 -12.72
CA ASP A 5 -7.27 37.71 -12.93
C ASP A 5 -6.48 37.17 -11.72
N PRO A 6 -7.06 36.27 -10.90
CA PRO A 6 -6.40 35.74 -9.72
C PRO A 6 -5.15 34.90 -10.06
N ALA A 7 -4.98 34.50 -11.31
CA ALA A 7 -3.87 33.67 -11.79
C ALA A 7 -2.57 34.44 -12.09
N SER A 8 -2.61 35.77 -12.17
CA SER A 8 -1.48 36.58 -12.66
C SER A 8 -0.22 36.60 -11.78
N HIS A 9 -0.23 35.95 -10.61
CA HIS A 9 0.89 35.91 -9.67
C HIS A 9 1.60 34.56 -9.58
N LEU A 10 1.15 33.53 -10.30
CA LEU A 10 1.77 32.21 -10.28
C LEU A 10 2.67 32.07 -11.52
N VAL A 11 3.98 31.91 -11.29
CA VAL A 11 5.02 31.77 -12.34
C VAL A 11 4.84 30.50 -13.19
N HIS A 12 3.89 29.63 -12.83
CA HIS A 12 3.58 28.35 -13.47
C HIS A 12 2.09 28.21 -13.88
N ASP A 13 1.32 29.30 -13.95
CA ASP A 13 -0.15 29.23 -14.02
C ASP A 13 -0.78 28.96 -15.38
N GLU A 14 0.00 28.69 -16.42
CA GLU A 14 -0.56 28.13 -17.64
C GLU A 14 -0.78 26.62 -17.42
N LEU A 15 -1.90 26.29 -16.79
CA LEU A 15 -2.41 24.92 -16.79
C LEU A 15 -2.54 24.46 -18.24
N ALA A 16 -1.96 23.30 -18.54
CA ALA A 16 -2.11 22.67 -19.84
C ALA A 16 -3.61 22.48 -20.16
N PRO A 17 -4.01 22.49 -21.45
CA PRO A 17 -5.37 22.23 -21.86
C PRO A 17 -5.94 20.97 -21.18
N ALA A 18 -7.22 21.00 -20.82
CA ALA A 18 -7.87 19.87 -20.15
C ALA A 18 -7.73 18.53 -20.91
N SER A 19 -7.63 18.59 -22.24
CA SER A 19 -7.36 17.42 -23.09
C SER A 19 -5.99 16.80 -22.86
N GLU A 20 -4.96 17.62 -22.63
CA GLU A 20 -3.59 17.19 -22.36
C GLU A 20 -3.49 16.62 -20.94
N LEU A 21 -4.05 17.31 -19.94
CA LEU A 21 -4.13 16.80 -18.57
C LEU A 21 -4.89 15.45 -18.51
N ALA A 22 -5.97 15.31 -19.28
CA ALA A 22 -6.69 14.03 -19.37
C ALA A 22 -5.87 12.94 -20.08
N ALA A 23 -5.04 13.30 -21.07
CA ALA A 23 -4.14 12.37 -21.72
C ALA A 23 -3.03 11.90 -20.78
N ASP A 24 -2.46 12.81 -19.99
CA ASP A 24 -1.44 12.51 -18.97
C ASP A 24 -1.98 11.58 -17.89
N CYS A 25 -3.21 11.81 -17.43
CA CYS A 25 -3.88 10.91 -16.49
C CYS A 25 -4.05 9.50 -17.07
N ARG A 26 -4.46 9.39 -18.35
CA ARG A 26 -4.56 8.08 -19.03
C ARG A 26 -3.20 7.41 -19.18
N ALA A 27 -2.18 8.16 -19.60
CA ALA A 27 -0.82 7.65 -19.76
C ALA A 27 -0.25 7.17 -18.42
N THR A 28 -0.44 7.94 -17.35
CA THR A 28 -0.05 7.58 -15.98
C THR A 28 -0.76 6.30 -15.54
N GLY A 29 -2.08 6.21 -15.77
CA GLY A 29 -2.87 5.02 -15.46
C GLY A 29 -2.36 3.75 -16.15
N LEU A 30 -1.99 3.86 -17.43
CA LEU A 30 -1.44 2.75 -18.22
C LEU A 30 -0.02 2.37 -17.75
N ASN A 31 0.87 3.36 -17.61
CA ASN A 31 2.28 3.14 -17.24
C ASN A 31 2.42 2.51 -15.85
N LEU A 32 1.59 2.95 -14.90
CA LEU A 32 1.57 2.41 -13.54
C LEU A 32 0.62 1.21 -13.37
N ARG A 33 -0.07 0.79 -14.43
CA ARG A 33 -1.04 -0.32 -14.41
C ARG A 33 -2.08 -0.17 -13.31
N LEU A 34 -2.60 1.05 -13.12
CA LEU A 34 -3.47 1.39 -12.00
C LEU A 34 -4.78 0.60 -12.01
N GLU A 35 -5.29 0.19 -13.18
CA GLU A 35 -6.47 -0.67 -13.26
C GLU A 35 -6.26 -2.03 -12.57
N ARG A 36 -5.07 -2.64 -12.77
CA ARG A 36 -4.72 -3.90 -12.10
C ARG A 36 -4.63 -3.71 -10.59
N VAL A 37 -4.05 -2.60 -10.15
CA VAL A 37 -3.91 -2.27 -8.72
C VAL A 37 -5.28 -2.02 -8.09
N ALA A 38 -6.15 -1.25 -8.75
CA ALA A 38 -7.51 -0.99 -8.30
C ALA A 38 -8.31 -2.29 -8.20
N ARG A 39 -8.19 -3.20 -9.19
CA ARG A 39 -8.83 -4.51 -9.16
C ARG A 39 -8.31 -5.39 -8.02
N ALA A 40 -7.01 -5.39 -7.77
CA ALA A 40 -6.42 -6.14 -6.66
C ALA A 40 -6.82 -5.56 -5.29
N ALA A 41 -6.86 -4.24 -5.14
CA ALA A 41 -7.26 -3.57 -3.91
C ALA A 41 -8.76 -3.78 -3.59
N ALA A 42 -9.61 -3.83 -4.62
CA ALA A 42 -11.03 -4.12 -4.47
C ALA A 42 -11.34 -5.63 -4.31
N SER A 43 -10.40 -6.50 -4.70
CA SER A 43 -10.59 -7.94 -4.54
C SER A 43 -10.55 -8.34 -3.07
N THR A 44 -11.34 -9.35 -2.69
CA THR A 44 -11.23 -9.94 -1.36
C THR A 44 -9.81 -10.44 -1.18
N PRO A 45 -9.09 -10.02 -0.12
CA PRO A 45 -7.75 -10.51 0.14
C PRO A 45 -7.77 -12.05 0.18
N PRO A 46 -6.72 -12.72 -0.34
CA PRO A 46 -6.61 -14.15 -0.17
C PRO A 46 -6.65 -14.46 1.32
N SER A 47 -7.71 -15.14 1.74
CA SER A 47 -7.93 -15.55 3.12
C SER A 47 -7.71 -17.05 3.19
N ILE A 48 -7.02 -17.48 4.24
CA ILE A 48 -6.87 -18.90 4.55
C ILE A 48 -8.12 -19.28 5.32
N ARG A 49 -8.99 -20.10 4.73
CA ARG A 49 -10.18 -20.56 5.44
C ARG A 49 -9.86 -21.80 6.26
N TYR A 50 -10.58 -21.96 7.36
CA TYR A 50 -10.50 -23.19 8.15
C TYR A 50 -10.88 -24.41 7.29
N GLU A 51 -11.84 -24.25 6.38
CA GLU A 51 -12.28 -25.28 5.44
C GLU A 51 -11.16 -25.81 4.53
N ASP A 52 -10.19 -24.95 4.19
CA ASP A 52 -9.06 -25.29 3.30
C ASP A 52 -7.99 -26.13 4.03
N PHE A 53 -7.98 -26.08 5.38
CA PHE A 53 -7.04 -26.78 6.24
C PHE A 53 -7.77 -27.38 7.45
N PRO A 54 -8.65 -28.39 7.26
CA PRO A 54 -9.57 -28.88 8.29
C PRO A 54 -8.89 -29.76 9.35
N THR A 55 -7.67 -29.45 9.75
CA THR A 55 -6.91 -30.23 10.74
C THR A 55 -6.37 -29.30 11.81
N ASP A 56 -6.92 -29.44 13.02
CA ASP A 56 -6.33 -28.84 14.22
C ASP A 56 -5.01 -29.58 14.50
N ARG A 57 -3.92 -29.11 13.89
CA ARG A 57 -2.60 -29.67 14.13
C ARG A 57 -2.16 -29.22 15.51
N PRO A 58 -1.70 -30.13 16.39
CA PRO A 58 -1.13 -29.72 17.66
C PRO A 58 0.01 -28.74 17.39
N LYS A 59 0.01 -27.60 18.10
CA LYS A 59 1.11 -26.65 18.04
C LYS A 59 2.40 -27.42 18.33
N ARG A 60 3.42 -27.22 17.49
CA ARG A 60 4.74 -27.81 17.76
C ARG A 60 5.21 -27.27 19.10
N GLU A 61 5.74 -28.15 19.93
CA GLU A 61 6.43 -27.74 21.14
C GLU A 61 7.63 -26.88 20.73
N ILE A 62 7.71 -25.67 21.27
CA ILE A 62 8.81 -24.75 21.03
C ILE A 62 9.62 -24.71 22.32
N THR A 63 10.86 -25.18 22.27
CA THR A 63 11.79 -25.04 23.39
C THR A 63 12.56 -23.74 23.23
N ILE A 64 12.42 -22.83 24.21
CA ILE A 64 13.21 -21.60 24.25
C ILE A 64 14.60 -21.95 24.79
N SER A 65 15.61 -21.90 23.93
CA SER A 65 17.00 -22.10 24.34
C SER A 65 17.54 -20.86 25.06
N GLU A 66 18.56 -21.07 25.90
CA GLU A 66 19.28 -19.97 26.57
C GLU A 66 19.82 -18.93 25.56
N ALA A 67 20.30 -19.39 24.41
CA ALA A 67 20.78 -18.51 23.34
C ALA A 67 19.66 -17.61 22.78
N ALA A 68 18.44 -18.15 22.61
CA ALA A 68 17.28 -17.39 22.17
C ALA A 68 16.87 -16.34 23.21
N THR A 69 16.89 -16.68 24.50
CA THR A 69 16.62 -15.72 25.59
C THR A 69 17.62 -14.57 25.59
N ARG A 70 18.92 -14.86 25.43
CA ARG A 70 19.96 -13.82 25.36
C ARG A 70 19.75 -12.87 24.19
N LEU A 71 19.39 -13.41 23.02
CA LEU A 71 19.08 -12.60 21.84
C LEU A 71 17.84 -11.73 22.06
N ALA A 72 16.77 -12.28 22.61
CA ALA A 72 15.54 -11.53 22.87
C ALA A 72 15.77 -10.38 23.86
N ASN A 73 16.53 -10.61 24.94
CA ASN A 73 16.90 -9.58 25.89
C ASN A 73 17.71 -8.45 25.24
N ALA A 74 18.66 -8.78 24.35
CA ALA A 74 19.42 -7.78 23.60
C ALA A 74 18.54 -6.95 22.66
N LEU A 75 17.48 -7.56 22.12
CA LEU A 75 16.51 -6.92 21.23
C LEU A 75 15.32 -6.27 21.97
N HIS A 76 15.30 -6.28 23.31
CA HIS A 76 14.18 -5.84 24.14
C HIS A 76 12.84 -6.53 23.78
N LEU A 77 12.91 -7.76 23.29
CA LEU A 77 11.77 -8.60 22.99
C LEU A 77 11.43 -9.44 24.22
N HIS A 78 10.18 -9.39 24.68
CA HIS A 78 9.71 -10.26 25.76
C HIS A 78 9.24 -11.59 25.17
N LEU A 79 9.84 -12.69 25.62
CA LEU A 79 9.46 -14.06 25.25
C LEU A 79 8.62 -14.65 26.40
N ASP A 80 7.34 -14.28 26.42
CA ASP A 80 6.33 -14.84 27.33
C ASP A 80 5.52 -15.96 26.65
#